data_AF-M3FJD9-F1
#
_entry.id   AF-M3FJD9-F1
#
_cell.length_a   1.000
_cell.length_b   1.000
_cell.length_c   1.000
_cell.angle_alpha   90.00
_cell.angle_beta   90.00
_cell.angle_gamma   90.00
#
_symmetry.space_group_name_H-M   'P 1'
#
loop_
_entity.id
_entity.type
_entity.pdbx_description
1 polymer ?
#
loop_
_entity_poly.entity_id
_entity_poly.type
_entity_poly.pdbx_seq_one_letter_code
_entity_poly.pdbx_strand_id
1 'polypeptide(L)'
;MTTPDAPQDGSRDTARGNGISVTHDLEAHDWSNEETAAYEAAIEAVNGAVGAYSARIAAEEAKDAPDAAVVEAARAAQGRLAKERERLRSADREQIAEARARYARLAREVLAGLA
;
A
#
# COMPACT_ATOMS: atom_id res chain seq x y z
N MET A 1 -18.63 70.25 -38.01
CA MET A 1 -19.59 69.89 -36.94
C MET A 1 -19.63 68.36 -36.93
N THR A 2 -18.59 67.68 -36.42
CA THR A 2 -18.35 67.25 -35.01
C THR A 2 -19.51 66.34 -34.57
N THR A 3 -19.38 65.07 -34.17
CA THR A 3 -18.30 64.27 -33.52
C THR A 3 -18.71 62.77 -33.60
N PRO A 4 -17.84 61.79 -33.27
CA PRO A 4 -17.88 60.40 -33.68
C PRO A 4 -18.39 59.40 -32.62
N ASP A 5 -18.25 58.13 -33.00
CA ASP A 5 -18.63 56.84 -32.41
C ASP A 5 -17.84 56.42 -31.14
N ALA A 6 -18.50 55.62 -30.28
CA ALA A 6 -18.05 54.74 -29.18
C ALA A 6 -17.33 55.37 -27.92
N PRO A 7 -17.44 54.80 -26.68
CA PRO A 7 -17.45 53.35 -26.40
C PRO A 7 -18.39 52.78 -25.30
N GLN A 8 -18.46 51.44 -25.40
CA GLN A 8 -19.02 50.39 -24.55
C GLN A 8 -18.41 50.39 -23.12
N ASP A 9 -19.26 50.26 -22.10
CA ASP A 9 -19.65 49.02 -21.38
C ASP A 9 -18.79 48.77 -20.15
N GLY A 10 -19.49 48.58 -19.04
CA GLY A 10 -18.91 48.37 -17.73
C GLY A 10 -18.36 46.96 -17.62
N SER A 11 -17.20 46.83 -16.97
CA SER A 11 -16.90 45.59 -16.27
C SER A 11 -16.23 45.88 -14.95
N ARG A 12 -17.07 45.65 -13.94
CA ARG A 12 -16.79 45.24 -12.57
C ARG A 12 -15.38 44.69 -12.36
N ASP A 13 -14.69 45.36 -11.46
CA ASP A 13 -14.00 44.80 -10.29
C ASP A 13 -14.02 43.26 -10.19
N THR A 14 -12.86 42.62 -10.27
CA THR A 14 -12.55 41.43 -9.46
C THR A 14 -11.05 41.25 -9.35
N ALA A 15 -10.50 41.65 -8.21
CA ALA A 15 -9.41 40.91 -7.60
C ALA A 15 -9.87 39.44 -7.42
N ARG A 16 -9.33 38.52 -8.22
CA ARG A 16 -9.38 37.08 -7.95
C ARG A 16 -7.95 36.61 -7.74
N GLY A 17 -7.68 36.18 -6.51
CA GLY A 17 -6.36 35.83 -6.03
C GLY A 17 -5.65 34.79 -6.91
N ASN A 18 -4.32 34.89 -6.92
CA ASN A 18 -3.39 33.89 -7.44
C ASN A 18 -3.53 32.57 -6.66
N GLY A 19 -4.61 31.83 -6.90
CA GLY A 19 -4.70 30.43 -6.54
C GLY A 19 -3.87 29.62 -7.53
N ILE A 20 -2.55 29.57 -7.32
CA ILE A 20 -1.67 28.66 -8.05
C ILE A 20 -2.14 27.24 -7.69
N SER A 21 -2.86 26.61 -8.60
CA SER A 21 -3.36 25.26 -8.41
C SER A 21 -2.19 24.29 -8.57
N VAL A 22 -1.56 23.84 -7.48
CA VAL A 22 -0.39 22.92 -7.51
C VAL A 22 -0.58 21.72 -8.43
N THR A 23 -1.82 21.30 -8.68
CA THR A 23 -2.17 20.21 -9.59
C THR A 23 -1.83 20.43 -11.07
N HIS A 24 -1.73 21.68 -11.57
CA HIS A 24 -1.40 21.93 -12.98
C HIS A 24 0.09 21.71 -13.32
N ASP A 25 0.95 21.69 -12.29
CA ASP A 25 2.40 21.45 -12.43
C ASP A 25 2.77 19.97 -12.19
N LEU A 26 1.79 19.13 -11.85
CA LEU A 26 2.02 17.71 -11.68
C LEU A 26 2.01 17.03 -13.04
N GLU A 27 3.14 16.44 -13.43
CA GLU A 27 3.22 15.60 -14.62
C GLU A 27 2.27 14.40 -14.50
N ALA A 28 1.68 14.00 -15.63
CA ALA A 28 0.84 12.80 -15.68
C ALA A 28 1.69 11.57 -15.34
N HIS A 29 1.35 10.90 -14.23
CA HIS A 29 1.96 9.63 -13.87
C HIS A 29 1.21 8.47 -14.55
N ASP A 30 1.89 7.73 -15.42
CA ASP A 30 1.33 6.55 -16.06
C ASP A 30 1.42 5.35 -15.11
N TRP A 31 0.28 4.93 -14.57
CA TRP A 31 0.20 3.77 -13.69
C TRP A 31 0.11 2.50 -14.53
N SER A 32 1.16 1.67 -14.51
CA SER A 32 1.07 0.36 -15.14
C SER A 32 0.13 -0.56 -14.36
N ASN A 33 -0.88 -1.11 -15.04
CA ASN A 33 -1.74 -2.16 -14.49
C ASN A 33 -0.94 -3.38 -14.03
N GLU A 34 0.15 -3.71 -14.73
CA GLU A 34 1.02 -4.84 -14.39
C GLU A 34 1.82 -4.58 -13.11
N GLU A 35 2.36 -3.37 -12.95
CA GLU A 35 3.07 -2.96 -11.73
C GLU A 35 2.14 -2.92 -10.52
N THR A 36 0.92 -2.41 -10.73
CA THR A 36 -0.13 -2.41 -9.70
C THR A 36 -0.49 -3.84 -9.30
N ALA A 37 -0.74 -4.73 -10.26
CA ALA A 37 -1.05 -6.14 -9.99
C ALA A 37 0.11 -6.87 -9.29
N ALA A 38 1.36 -6.58 -9.67
CA ALA A 38 2.53 -7.17 -9.05
C ALA A 38 2.69 -6.72 -7.59
N TYR A 39 2.48 -5.43 -7.31
CA TYR A 39 2.51 -4.87 -5.96
C TYR A 39 1.41 -5.48 -5.09
N GLU A 40 0.16 -5.54 -5.57
CA GLU A 40 -0.94 -6.19 -4.84
C GLU A 40 -0.66 -7.66 -4.57
N ALA A 41 -0.09 -8.38 -5.54
CA ALA A 41 0.34 -9.77 -5.33
C ALA A 41 1.42 -9.91 -4.25
N ALA A 42 2.29 -8.91 -4.07
CA ALA A 42 3.26 -8.89 -2.97
C ALA A 42 2.58 -8.64 -1.62
N ILE A 43 1.61 -7.71 -1.57
CA ILE A 43 0.81 -7.45 -0.37
C ILE A 43 0.05 -8.72 0.06
N GLU A 44 -0.58 -9.41 -0.89
CA GLU A 44 -1.28 -10.67 -0.62
C GLU A 44 -0.33 -11.78 -0.15
N ALA A 45 0.89 -11.85 -0.69
CA ALA A 45 1.88 -12.81 -0.19
C ALA A 45 2.25 -12.54 1.28
N VAL A 46 2.44 -11.27 1.66
CA VAL A 46 2.69 -10.90 3.07
C VAL A 46 1.49 -11.25 3.95
N ASN A 47 0.28 -10.89 3.51
CA ASN A 47 -0.95 -11.19 4.24
C ASN A 47 -1.16 -12.70 4.40
N GLY A 48 -0.82 -13.50 3.40
CA GLY A 48 -0.81 -14.96 3.48
C GLY A 48 0.14 -15.49 4.57
N ALA A 49 1.34 -14.92 4.69
CA ALA A 49 2.27 -15.28 5.76
C ALA A 49 1.74 -14.86 7.15
N VAL A 50 1.10 -13.69 7.27
CA VAL A 50 0.44 -13.27 8.52
C VAL A 50 -0.68 -14.25 8.89
N GLY A 51 -1.50 -14.66 7.92
CA GLY A 51 -2.56 -15.64 8.10
C GLY A 51 -2.04 -17.01 8.54
N ALA A 52 -0.92 -17.46 8.00
CA ALA A 52 -0.27 -18.71 8.42
C ALA A 52 0.16 -18.65 9.91
N TYR A 53 0.70 -17.53 10.36
CA TYR A 53 1.01 -17.34 11.79
C TYR A 53 -0.26 -17.24 12.65
N SER A 54 -1.34 -16.63 12.17
CA SER A 54 -2.64 -16.67 12.87
C SER A 54 -3.14 -18.10 13.06
N ALA A 55 -3.02 -18.95 12.02
CA ALA A 55 -3.38 -20.36 12.11
C ALA A 55 -2.49 -21.11 13.12
N ARG A 56 -1.19 -20.80 13.15
CA ARG A 56 -0.26 -21.35 14.16
C ARG A 56 -0.64 -20.97 15.59
N ILE A 57 -0.99 -19.70 15.83
CA ILE A 57 -1.44 -19.22 17.13
C ILE A 57 -2.71 -19.98 17.54
N ALA A 58 -3.71 -20.04 16.65
CA ALA A 58 -4.96 -20.73 16.93
C ALA A 58 -4.75 -22.22 17.23
N ALA A 59 -3.87 -22.90 16.50
CA ALA A 59 -3.54 -24.30 16.72
C ALA A 59 -2.84 -24.53 18.07
N GLU A 60 -1.96 -23.62 18.50
CA GLU A 60 -1.29 -23.68 19.80
C GLU A 60 -2.26 -23.42 20.95
N GLU A 61 -3.08 -22.36 20.83
CA GLU A 61 -4.07 -21.96 21.84
C GLU A 61 -5.17 -23.02 22.03
N ALA A 62 -5.39 -23.90 21.04
CA ALA A 62 -6.36 -24.99 21.12
C ALA A 62 -5.86 -26.25 21.87
N LYS A 63 -4.59 -26.32 22.26
CA LYS A 63 -4.05 -27.47 23.00
C LYS A 63 -4.52 -27.47 24.46
N ASP A 64 -4.55 -28.64 25.10
CA ASP A 64 -4.87 -28.77 26.52
C ASP A 64 -3.89 -28.00 27.44
N ALA A 65 -2.63 -27.89 27.00
CA ALA A 65 -1.60 -27.08 27.63
C ALA A 65 -0.84 -26.28 26.57
N PRO A 66 -1.32 -25.07 26.21
CA PRO A 66 -0.68 -24.22 25.21
C PRO A 66 0.72 -23.78 25.62
N ASP A 67 1.66 -23.76 24.68
CA ASP A 67 2.98 -23.17 24.88
C ASP A 67 2.95 -21.66 24.59
N ALA A 68 3.01 -20.85 25.65
CA ALA A 68 3.02 -19.39 25.56
C ALA A 68 4.21 -18.87 24.71
N ALA A 69 5.37 -19.55 24.71
CA ALA A 69 6.51 -19.11 23.93
C ALA A 69 6.27 -19.23 22.42
N VAL A 70 5.51 -20.25 21.99
CA VAL A 70 5.13 -20.43 20.58
C VAL A 70 4.17 -19.32 20.13
N VAL A 71 3.19 -18.99 20.96
CA VAL A 71 2.24 -17.90 20.70
C VAL A 71 2.95 -16.56 20.59
N GLU A 72 3.81 -16.22 21.57
CA GLU A 72 4.55 -14.96 21.56
C GLU A 72 5.52 -14.85 20.39
N ALA A 73 6.21 -15.94 20.03
CA ALA A 73 7.08 -15.97 18.85
C ALA A 73 6.30 -15.72 17.55
N ALA A 74 5.10 -16.30 17.42
CA ALA A 74 4.24 -16.10 16.26
C ALA A 74 3.69 -14.66 16.20
N ARG A 75 3.26 -14.08 17.32
CA ARG A 75 2.84 -12.67 17.40
C ARG A 75 3.98 -11.72 17.03
N ALA A 76 5.18 -11.98 17.54
CA ALA A 76 6.37 -11.21 17.18
C ALA A 76 6.69 -11.31 15.67
N ALA A 77 6.48 -12.48 15.06
CA ALA A 77 6.65 -12.67 13.62
C ALA A 77 5.63 -11.84 12.82
N GLN A 78 4.35 -11.83 13.21
CA GLN A 78 3.34 -10.96 12.59
C GLN A 78 3.71 -9.48 12.69
N GLY A 79 4.20 -9.04 13.86
CA GLY A 79 4.68 -7.67 14.05
C GLY A 79 5.87 -7.31 13.15
N ARG A 80 6.77 -8.26 12.84
CA ARG A 80 7.83 -8.04 11.85
C ARG A 80 7.27 -7.94 10.44
N LEU A 81 6.38 -8.83 10.04
CA LEU A 81 5.74 -8.83 8.72
C LEU A 81 4.97 -7.53 8.44
N ALA A 82 4.27 -6.99 9.45
CA ALA A 82 3.59 -5.69 9.31
C ALA A 82 4.57 -4.56 8.96
N LYS A 83 5.71 -4.48 9.68
CA LYS A 83 6.77 -3.51 9.40
C LYS A 83 7.44 -3.74 8.05
N GLU A 84 7.59 -4.98 7.63
CA GLU A 84 8.14 -5.31 6.30
C GLU A 84 7.19 -4.86 5.19
N ARG A 85 5.88 -5.08 5.35
CA ARG A 85 4.83 -4.60 4.43
C ARG A 85 4.87 -3.07 4.26
N GLU A 86 4.98 -2.33 5.36
CA GLU A 86 5.07 -0.85 5.35
C GLU A 86 6.30 -0.32 4.58
N ARG A 87 7.34 -1.14 4.44
CA ARG A 87 8.56 -0.79 3.71
C ARG A 87 8.49 -1.10 2.22
N LEU A 88 7.45 -1.82 1.76
CA LEU A 88 7.29 -2.09 0.34
C LEU A 88 7.10 -0.79 -0.45
N ARG A 89 7.67 -0.75 -1.64
CA ARG A 89 7.58 0.37 -2.58
C ARG A 89 7.02 -0.15 -3.89
N SER A 90 5.90 0.42 -4.32
CA SER A 90 5.20 0.00 -5.55
C SER A 90 6.05 0.17 -6.81
N ALA A 91 7.00 1.10 -6.80
CA ALA A 91 7.93 1.32 -7.92
C ALA A 91 9.16 0.38 -7.91
N ASP A 92 9.40 -0.36 -6.83
CA ASP A 92 10.56 -1.24 -6.71
C ASP A 92 10.22 -2.67 -7.15
N ARG A 93 10.44 -2.94 -8.44
CA ARG A 93 10.09 -4.22 -9.08
C ARG A 93 10.87 -5.40 -8.49
N GLU A 94 12.12 -5.19 -8.11
CA GLU A 94 12.96 -6.25 -7.55
C GLU A 94 12.47 -6.62 -6.15
N GLN A 95 12.22 -5.62 -5.30
CA GLN A 95 11.65 -5.81 -3.97
C GLN A 95 10.28 -6.50 -4.03
N ILE A 96 9.43 -6.13 -4.98
CA ILE A 96 8.11 -6.77 -5.18
C ILE A 96 8.27 -8.26 -5.54
N ALA A 97 9.16 -8.58 -6.48
CA ALA A 97 9.39 -9.97 -6.89
C ALA A 97 9.96 -10.81 -5.73
N GLU A 98 10.92 -10.27 -4.98
CA GLU A 98 11.49 -10.92 -3.80
C GLU A 98 10.41 -11.15 -2.73
N ALA A 99 9.63 -10.12 -2.40
CA ALA A 99 8.56 -10.20 -1.40
C ALA A 99 7.56 -11.31 -1.74
N ARG A 100 7.10 -11.38 -3.01
CA ARG A 100 6.19 -12.43 -3.47
C ARG A 100 6.75 -13.83 -3.23
N ALA A 101 7.99 -14.06 -3.66
CA ALA A 101 8.63 -15.37 -3.51
C ALA A 101 8.86 -15.74 -2.04
N ARG A 102 9.41 -14.80 -1.27
CA ARG A 102 9.79 -14.97 0.13
C ARG A 102 8.58 -15.25 1.01
N TYR A 103 7.54 -14.41 0.96
CA TYR A 103 6.40 -14.54 1.87
C TYR A 103 5.47 -15.68 1.48
N ALA A 104 5.33 -16.00 0.19
CA ALA A 104 4.61 -17.21 -0.22
C ALA A 104 5.32 -18.48 0.29
N ARG A 105 6.66 -18.52 0.25
CA ARG A 105 7.45 -19.62 0.82
C ARG A 105 7.27 -19.70 2.33
N LEU A 106 7.40 -18.58 3.03
CA LEU A 106 7.24 -18.51 4.48
C LEU A 106 5.87 -19.02 4.93
N ALA A 107 4.80 -18.61 4.26
CA ALA A 107 3.44 -19.07 4.57
C ALA A 107 3.33 -20.60 4.50
N ARG A 108 3.90 -21.22 3.45
CA ARG A 108 3.94 -22.68 3.31
C ARG A 108 4.76 -23.35 4.41
N GLU A 109 5.92 -22.79 4.77
CA GLU A 109 6.78 -23.34 5.83
C GLU A 109 6.09 -23.29 7.20
N VAL A 110 5.41 -22.19 7.52
CA VAL A 110 4.66 -22.04 8.78
C VAL A 110 3.50 -23.04 8.85
N LEU A 111 2.74 -23.18 7.76
CA LEU A 111 1.62 -24.14 7.69
C LEU A 111 2.09 -25.60 7.72
N ALA A 112 3.20 -25.92 7.06
CA ALA A 112 3.78 -27.26 7.09
C ALA A 112 4.20 -27.66 8.50
N GLY A 113 4.59 -26.70 9.35
CA GLY A 113 4.87 -26.93 10.76
C GLY A 113 3.63 -27.13 11.65
N LEU A 114 2.42 -27.17 11.08
CA LEU A 114 1.17 -27.49 11.77
C LEU A 114 0.65 -28.91 11.49
N ALA A 115 1.15 -29.54 10.42
CA ALA A 115 0.77 -30.89 10.01
C ALA A 115 1.58 -31.96 10.77
#